data_AF-A0A925TVW3-F1
#
_entry.id   AF-A0A925TVW3-F1
#
_cell.length_a   1.000
_cell.length_b   1.000
_cell.length_c   1.000
_cell.angle_alpha   90.00
_cell.angle_beta   90.00
_cell.angle_gamma   90.00
#
_symmetry.space_group_name_H-M   'P 1'
#
loop_
_entity.id
_entity.type
_entity.pdbx_description
1 polymer ?
#
loop_
_entity_poly.entity_id
_entity_poly.type
_entity_poly.pdbx_seq_one_letter_code
_entity_poly.pdbx_strand_id
1 'polypeptide(L)'
;MRNIIWLFVLFCSASHAMDIPLNEVRLLFNKSAANEESCKKLMSVLNQYNETNNSTLAAYKACATMMMANHVFNPIRKLSNFNHGKELLEKCVAADKENMEIRYLSFTIHNNFPFKIF
;
A
#
# COMPACT_ATOMS: atom_id res chain seq x y z
N MET A 1 -4.67 -40.82 -28.94
CA MET A 1 -4.26 -39.40 -28.78
C MET A 1 -5.46 -38.45 -28.59
N ARG A 2 -6.57 -38.88 -27.95
CA ARG A 2 -7.81 -38.09 -27.81
C ARG A 2 -8.04 -37.52 -26.40
N ASN A 3 -7.21 -37.91 -25.43
CA ASN A 3 -7.42 -37.60 -24.01
C ASN A 3 -6.42 -36.60 -23.42
N ILE A 4 -5.49 -36.06 -24.22
CA ILE A 4 -4.48 -35.08 -23.75
C ILE A 4 -5.01 -33.64 -23.85
N ILE A 5 -5.99 -33.39 -24.72
CA ILE A 5 -6.56 -32.05 -24.97
C ILE A 5 -7.38 -31.55 -23.76
N TRP A 6 -7.97 -32.45 -22.97
CA TRP A 6 -8.79 -32.09 -21.80
C TRP A 6 -7.97 -31.64 -20.58
N LEU A 7 -6.67 -31.95 -20.52
CA LEU A 7 -5.80 -31.55 -19.40
C LEU A 7 -5.30 -30.10 -19.51
N PHE A 8 -5.43 -29.46 -20.68
CA PHE A 8 -4.96 -28.08 -20.89
C PHE A 8 -6.02 -27.01 -20.57
N VAL A 9 -7.29 -27.41 -20.40
CA VAL A 9 -8.43 -26.48 -20.22
C VAL A 9 -8.64 -26.09 -18.74
N LEU A 10 -8.01 -26.78 -17.79
CA LEU A 10 -8.30 -26.64 -16.36
C LEU A 10 -7.39 -25.68 -15.57
N PHE A 11 -6.41 -25.03 -16.21
CA PHE A 11 -5.46 -24.17 -15.47
C PHE A 11 -5.68 -22.65 -15.62
N CYS A 12 -6.68 -22.21 -16.38
CA CYS A 12 -6.99 -20.77 -16.50
C CYS A 12 -8.03 -20.35 -15.45
N SER A 13 -7.69 -20.48 -14.16
CA SER A 13 -8.35 -19.64 -13.16
C SER A 13 -7.69 -18.27 -13.22
N ALA A 14 -8.07 -17.46 -14.20
CA ALA A 14 -7.75 -16.04 -14.20
C ALA A 14 -8.48 -15.43 -12.99
N SER A 15 -7.76 -15.31 -11.87
CA SER A 15 -8.21 -14.49 -10.75
C SER A 15 -8.31 -13.05 -11.26
N HIS A 16 -9.52 -12.64 -11.62
CA HIS A 16 -9.82 -11.24 -11.86
C HIS A 16 -9.58 -10.50 -10.53
N ALA A 17 -8.45 -9.82 -10.42
CA ALA A 17 -8.26 -8.83 -9.39
C ALA A 17 -9.31 -7.74 -9.63
N MET A 18 -10.33 -7.65 -8.77
CA MET A 18 -11.24 -6.52 -8.80
C MET A 18 -10.43 -5.29 -8.40
N ASP A 19 -10.23 -4.37 -9.34
CA ASP A 19 -9.56 -3.11 -9.04
C ASP A 19 -10.43 -2.31 -8.07
N ILE A 20 -9.83 -1.94 -6.93
CA ILE A 20 -10.49 -1.06 -5.97
C ILE A 20 -10.57 0.37 -6.55
N PRO A 21 -11.72 1.04 -6.51
CA PRO A 21 -11.81 2.43 -6.93
C PRO A 21 -10.89 3.33 -6.11
N LEU A 22 -10.13 4.20 -6.77
CA LEU A 22 -9.18 5.11 -6.11
C LEU A 22 -9.85 6.00 -5.03
N ASN A 23 -11.12 6.33 -5.20
CA ASN A 23 -11.89 7.07 -4.20
C ASN A 23 -12.01 6.30 -2.86
N GLU A 24 -12.21 4.98 -2.90
CA GLU A 24 -12.27 4.16 -1.70
C GLU A 24 -10.90 4.08 -1.01
N VAL A 25 -9.83 3.98 -1.80
CA VAL A 25 -8.44 4.03 -1.31
C VAL A 25 -8.16 5.34 -0.57
N ARG A 26 -8.55 6.48 -1.14
CA ARG A 26 -8.42 7.81 -0.52
C ARG A 26 -9.22 7.91 0.79
N LEU A 27 -10.44 7.40 0.81
CA LEU A 27 -11.28 7.40 2.01
C LEU A 27 -10.68 6.57 3.13
N LEU A 28 -10.17 5.38 2.83
CA LEU A 28 -9.46 4.54 3.78
C LEU A 28 -8.19 5.23 4.28
N PHE A 29 -7.39 5.80 3.37
CA PHE A 29 -6.16 6.52 3.69
C PHE A 29 -6.39 7.66 4.68
N ASN A 30 -7.41 8.49 4.45
CA ASN A 30 -7.75 9.61 5.34
C ASN A 30 -8.13 9.15 6.76
N LYS A 31 -8.69 7.95 6.91
CA LYS A 31 -9.04 7.38 8.23
C LYS A 31 -7.87 6.68 8.91
N SER A 32 -6.90 6.19 8.14
CA SER A 32 -5.79 5.35 8.62
C SER A 32 -4.92 6.02 9.69
N ALA A 33 -4.77 7.35 9.68
CA ALA A 33 -3.97 8.04 10.68
C ALA A 33 -4.54 7.91 12.11
N ALA A 34 -5.88 7.81 12.25
CA ALA A 34 -6.57 7.80 13.53
C ALA A 34 -7.26 6.45 13.84
N ASN A 35 -7.39 5.55 12.86
CA ASN A 35 -8.10 4.28 13.00
C ASN A 35 -7.25 3.11 12.50
N GLU A 36 -6.82 2.25 13.43
CA GLU A 36 -5.96 1.09 13.14
C GLU A 36 -6.61 0.10 12.17
N GLU A 37 -7.90 -0.16 12.30
CA GLU A 37 -8.63 -1.11 11.45
C GLU A 37 -8.66 -0.62 9.99
N SER A 38 -8.91 0.66 9.77
CA SER A 38 -8.87 1.29 8.44
C SER A 38 -7.46 1.20 7.85
N CYS A 39 -6.43 1.41 8.68
CA CYS A 39 -5.03 1.27 8.28
C CYS A 39 -4.70 -0.17 7.84
N LYS A 40 -5.11 -1.17 8.63
CA LYS A 40 -4.93 -2.60 8.30
C LYS A 40 -5.71 -2.99 7.06
N LYS A 41 -6.96 -2.53 6.93
CA LYS A 41 -7.81 -2.79 5.75
C LYS A 41 -7.18 -2.21 4.50
N LEU A 42 -6.67 -0.98 4.56
CA LEU A 42 -5.98 -0.35 3.44
C LEU A 42 -4.74 -1.16 3.01
N MET A 43 -3.89 -1.55 3.97
CA MET A 43 -2.73 -2.39 3.69
C MET A 43 -3.12 -3.74 3.06
N SER A 44 -4.18 -4.37 3.58
CA SER A 44 -4.67 -5.67 3.11
C SER A 44 -5.22 -5.59 1.68
N VAL A 45 -6.09 -4.63 1.39
CA VAL A 45 -6.67 -4.47 0.06
C VAL A 45 -5.62 -4.11 -0.98
N LEU A 46 -4.58 -3.36 -0.57
CA LEU A 46 -3.52 -2.96 -1.48
C LEU A 46 -2.34 -3.94 -1.54
N ASN A 47 -2.41 -5.09 -0.85
CA ASN A 47 -1.27 -6.00 -0.70
C ASN A 47 -0.69 -6.47 -2.04
N GLN A 48 -1.54 -6.68 -3.04
CA GLN A 48 -1.16 -7.13 -4.39
C GLN A 48 -0.40 -6.08 -5.21
N TYR A 49 -0.49 -4.80 -4.85
CA TYR A 49 0.15 -3.72 -5.60
C TYR A 49 1.57 -3.48 -5.11
N ASN A 50 2.47 -3.21 -6.05
CA ASN A 50 3.87 -2.87 -5.82
C ASN A 50 4.31 -1.78 -6.81
N GLU A 51 5.54 -1.31 -6.67
CA GLU A 51 6.10 -0.21 -7.46
C GLU A 51 6.14 -0.50 -8.97
N THR A 52 6.11 -1.77 -9.39
CA THR A 52 6.21 -2.15 -10.81
C THR A 52 4.85 -2.33 -11.47
N ASN A 53 3.82 -2.78 -10.74
CA ASN A 53 2.48 -2.98 -11.31
C ASN A 53 1.55 -1.77 -11.16
N ASN A 54 1.66 -1.03 -10.04
CA ASN A 54 0.89 0.18 -9.78
C ASN A 54 1.56 0.98 -8.66
N SER A 55 2.48 1.86 -9.04
CA SER A 55 3.24 2.73 -8.14
C SER A 55 2.36 3.62 -7.26
N THR A 56 1.19 4.04 -7.75
CA THR A 56 0.26 4.91 -7.00
C THR A 56 -0.39 4.16 -5.85
N LEU A 57 -0.97 2.99 -6.12
CA LEU A 57 -1.59 2.15 -5.08
C LEU A 57 -0.54 1.57 -4.13
N ALA A 58 0.65 1.24 -4.63
CA ALA A 58 1.78 0.86 -3.80
C ALA A 58 2.23 1.99 -2.86
N ALA A 59 2.22 3.25 -3.32
CA ALA A 59 2.52 4.40 -2.47
C ALA A 59 1.48 4.58 -1.35
N TYR A 60 0.18 4.39 -1.64
CA TYR A 60 -0.86 4.36 -0.60
C TYR A 60 -0.61 3.29 0.46
N LYS A 61 -0.24 2.07 0.03
CA LYS A 61 0.16 0.99 0.94
C LYS A 61 1.37 1.38 1.77
N ALA A 62 2.40 1.95 1.15
CA ALA A 62 3.62 2.40 1.84
C ALA A 62 3.30 3.41 2.94
N CYS A 63 2.51 4.44 2.62
CA CYS A 63 2.09 5.44 3.59
C CYS A 63 1.23 4.84 4.72
N ALA A 64 0.35 3.88 4.43
CA ALA A 64 -0.41 3.15 5.45
C ALA A 64 0.52 2.35 6.38
N THR A 65 1.55 1.69 5.84
CA THR A 65 2.57 0.99 6.62
C THR A 65 3.30 1.95 7.57
N MET A 66 3.62 3.17 7.12
CA MET A 66 4.19 4.20 7.99
C MET A 66 3.20 4.64 9.08
N MET A 67 1.92 4.84 8.74
CA MET A 67 0.87 5.19 9.69
C MET A 67 0.61 4.13 10.75
N MET A 68 0.94 2.86 10.49
CA MET A 68 0.87 1.80 11.50
C MET A 68 1.76 2.10 12.72
N ALA A 69 2.78 2.95 12.59
CA ALA A 69 3.57 3.44 13.72
C ALA A 69 2.72 4.21 14.76
N ASN A 70 1.60 4.82 14.37
CA ASN A 70 0.69 5.49 15.31
C ASN A 70 -0.08 4.51 16.19
N HIS A 71 -0.34 3.30 15.67
CA HIS A 71 -1.21 2.31 16.31
C HIS A 71 -0.48 1.28 17.17
N VAL A 72 0.83 1.16 17.03
CA VAL A 72 1.63 0.25 17.86
C VAL A 72 2.25 0.99 19.05
N PHE A 73 2.25 0.39 20.24
CA PHE A 73 2.83 0.98 21.45
C PHE A 73 4.36 0.84 21.53
N ASN A 74 4.88 -0.31 21.07
CA ASN A 74 6.31 -0.61 21.18
C ASN A 74 7.16 0.30 20.27
N PRO A 75 8.11 1.08 20.82
CA PRO A 75 8.90 2.06 20.05
C PRO A 75 9.77 1.41 18.96
N ILE A 76 10.30 0.21 19.19
CA ILE A 76 11.08 -0.53 18.18
C ILE A 76 10.18 -0.88 17.00
N ARG A 77 8.94 -1.32 17.27
CA ARG A 77 7.97 -1.62 16.22
C ARG A 77 7.47 -0.36 15.51
N LYS A 78 7.29 0.76 16.23
CA LYS A 78 6.96 2.06 15.62
C LYS A 78 8.00 2.43 14.57
N LEU A 79 9.27 2.41 14.96
CA LEU A 79 10.38 2.77 14.09
C LEU A 79 10.52 1.80 12.92
N SER A 80 10.39 0.50 13.18
CA SER A 80 10.44 -0.53 12.13
C SER A 80 9.33 -0.35 11.08
N ASN A 81 8.08 -0.14 11.51
CA ASN A 81 6.96 0.11 10.59
C ASN A 81 7.18 1.38 9.76
N PHE A 82 7.63 2.46 10.41
CA PHE A 82 7.92 3.71 9.74
C PHE A 82 9.01 3.56 8.68
N ASN A 83 10.15 2.97 9.05
CA ASN A 83 11.28 2.79 8.13
C ASN A 83 10.91 1.87 6.97
N HIS A 84 10.20 0.77 7.25
CA HIS A 84 9.77 -0.14 6.19
C HIS A 84 8.82 0.55 5.20
N GLY A 85 7.84 1.30 5.69
CA GLY A 85 6.95 2.08 4.82
C GLY A 85 7.70 3.18 4.05
N LYS A 86 8.69 3.84 4.67
CA LYS A 86 9.52 4.85 4.02
C LYS A 86 10.30 4.28 2.84
N GLU A 87 10.98 3.14 3.02
CA GLU A 87 11.73 2.47 1.94
C GLU A 87 10.81 2.10 0.77
N LEU A 88 9.59 1.62 1.06
CA LEU A 88 8.60 1.32 0.01
C LEU A 88 8.14 2.58 -0.73
N LEU A 89 7.92 3.68 -0.02
CA LEU A 89 7.50 4.95 -0.62
C LEU A 89 8.61 5.51 -1.53
N GLU A 90 9.87 5.43 -1.11
CA GLU A 90 11.02 5.85 -1.93
C GLU A 90 11.12 5.04 -3.23
N LYS A 91 10.85 3.73 -3.19
CA LYS A 91 10.75 2.90 -4.41
C LYS A 91 9.62 3.36 -5.32
N CYS A 92 8.44 3.68 -4.77
CA CYS A 92 7.30 4.16 -5.56
C CYS A 92 7.60 5.53 -6.21
N VAL A 93 8.23 6.44 -5.47
CA VAL A 93 8.69 7.75 -5.99
C VAL A 93 9.73 7.56 -7.11
N ALA A 94 10.66 6.62 -6.96
CA ALA A 94 11.66 6.34 -7.98
C ALA A 94 11.05 5.74 -9.25
N ALA A 95 10.01 4.90 -9.10
CA ALA A 95 9.31 4.26 -10.20
C ALA A 95 8.47 5.26 -11.03
N ASP A 96 7.84 6.25 -10.39
CA ASP A 96 7.01 7.25 -11.08
C ASP A 96 7.15 8.64 -10.44
N LYS A 97 8.20 9.36 -10.85
CA LYS A 97 8.61 10.64 -10.28
C LYS A 97 7.65 11.78 -10.59
N GLU A 98 6.89 11.72 -11.68
CA GLU A 98 6.02 12.81 -12.13
C GLU A 98 4.59 12.67 -11.61
N ASN A 99 4.28 11.54 -10.97
CA ASN A 99 2.99 11.27 -10.39
C ASN A 99 2.63 12.25 -9.26
N MET A 100 1.61 13.06 -9.50
CA MET A 100 1.12 14.04 -8.53
C MET A 100 0.57 13.39 -7.27
N GLU A 101 -0.04 12.21 -7.37
CA GLU A 101 -0.61 11.50 -6.21
C GLU A 101 0.50 11.02 -5.27
N ILE A 102 1.57 10.42 -5.82
CA ILE A 102 2.72 9.96 -5.02
C ILE A 102 3.43 11.15 -4.34
N ARG A 103 3.52 12.29 -5.02
CA ARG A 103 4.06 13.54 -4.45
C ARG A 103 3.17 14.07 -3.32
N TYR A 104 1.86 14.07 -3.52
CA TYR A 104 0.89 14.44 -2.49
C TYR A 104 1.00 13.54 -1.25
N LEU A 105 1.12 12.22 -1.45
CA LEU A 105 1.30 11.25 -0.37
C LEU A 105 2.60 11.47 0.39
N SER A 106 3.70 11.67 -0.33
CA SER A 106 5.01 12.00 0.26
C SER A 106 4.94 13.28 1.09
N PHE A 107 4.32 14.33 0.56
CA PHE A 107 4.12 15.58 1.29
C PHE A 107 3.26 15.39 2.55
N THR A 108 2.14 14.67 2.42
CA THR A 108 1.21 14.42 3.52
C THR A 108 1.86 13.67 4.66
N ILE A 109 2.65 12.63 4.37
CA ILE A 109 3.38 11.88 5.38
C ILE A 109 4.43 12.77 6.06
N HIS A 110 5.28 13.48 5.31
CA HIS A 110 6.29 14.33 5.95
C HIS A 110 5.67 15.43 6.83
N ASN A 111 4.54 16.01 6.42
CA ASN A 111 3.87 17.08 7.17
C ASN A 111 3.02 16.59 8.35
N ASN A 112 2.55 15.34 8.32
CA ASN A 112 1.80 14.75 9.44
C ASN A 112 2.69 14.04 10.48
N PHE A 113 3.95 13.74 10.12
CA PHE A 113 4.92 13.09 11.01
C PHE A 113 6.05 13.98 11.56
N PRO A 114 5.92 15.32 11.72
CA PRO A 114 6.85 16.03 12.57
C PRO A 114 6.53 15.61 14.00
N PHE A 115 7.46 14.92 14.66
CA PHE A 115 7.54 14.81 16.13
C PHE A 115 6.78 13.69 16.89
N LYS A 116 6.01 12.79 16.27
CA LYS A 116 5.30 11.71 17.02
C LYS A 116 6.08 10.39 17.21
N ILE A 117 7.32 10.32 16.74
CA ILE A 117 8.16 9.10 16.76
C ILE A 117 9.25 9.17 17.85
N PHE A 118 9.37 10.29 18.56
CA PHE A 118 10.23 10.47 19.74
C PHE A 118 9.41 10.90 20.94
#